data_AF-A0A921N125-F1
#
_entry.id   AF-A0A921N125-F1
#
_cell.length_a   1.000
_cell.length_b   1.000
_cell.length_c   1.000
_cell.angle_alpha   90.00
_cell.angle_beta   90.00
_cell.angle_gamma   90.00
#
_symmetry.space_group_name_H-M   'P 1'
#
loop_
_entity.id
_entity.type
_entity.pdbx_description
1 polymer ?
#
loop_
_entity_poly.entity_id
_entity_poly.type
_entity_poly.pdbx_seq_one_letter_code
_entity_poly.pdbx_strand_id
1 'polypeptide(L)'
;MNKKEINKVKEMFLDNLPKNKNGNIDWVKSTGLNIRFRYEDIDGYISIVKYEKGRVVISYNNEVFWHKPILTDALKKCRIGYYLRKRTCEFKYELRTNLKDNERDLIITDREYRIDKNGQNQKYYKYTCNKCGWTEGWILEGNLTKGTGCSCCYGRTAVLGINTIWDTDRWMCDLGISEEDSKKHTKGSNKKVKVICPDCGKTKRAMISEIYSNKSIGCICSDSISYPEKFVANMLMQLNCKFQTQLTKTVLKWCGNKFYDFYIPSLSIIIETHGLQHYYDNKNFTMSLEEIQSNDKNKKELALNNGIKYYIELDCRHSNLEWIKNSILNSELVSLFDLSKVDWDQSDLHAIKNNKIKEICDYWNNKEEWETTYSIASLFNLDRTTVTNYLKKGTKLGWCVYDPKYEKSKASSKNGKLFVKQIEIFKDGESLGIFESCAELSRQSEKVFGVKLLSSNISRVCNGKLKQHKGFTFKYVENKDKYVA
;
A
#
# COMPACT_ATOMS: atom_id res chain seq x y z
N MET A 1 24.08 -33.26 17.54
CA MET A 1 25.46 -33.20 16.99
C MET A 1 25.46 -32.38 15.71
N ASN A 2 26.14 -31.24 15.73
CA ASN A 2 26.22 -30.29 14.61
C ASN A 2 26.95 -30.92 13.42
N LYS A 3 26.27 -31.10 12.27
CA LYS A 3 26.85 -31.54 10.99
C LYS A 3 27.82 -30.51 10.35
N LYS A 4 28.29 -29.51 11.11
CA LYS A 4 29.04 -28.35 10.58
C LYS A 4 30.52 -28.28 10.96
N GLU A 5 31.07 -29.26 11.67
CA GLU A 5 32.50 -29.29 12.02
C GLU A 5 33.15 -30.68 11.85
N ILE A 6 32.89 -31.36 10.73
CA ILE A 6 33.97 -32.20 10.19
C ILE A 6 34.86 -31.25 9.43
N ASN A 7 35.90 -30.74 10.11
CA ASN A 7 37.00 -30.07 9.44
C ASN A 7 37.38 -30.92 8.22
N LYS A 8 37.31 -30.36 7.01
CA LYS A 8 37.79 -31.01 5.79
C LYS A 8 39.31 -31.14 5.92
N VAL A 9 39.78 -32.17 6.62
CA VAL A 9 41.20 -32.39 6.88
C VAL A 9 41.90 -32.53 5.53
N LYS A 10 42.83 -31.60 5.27
CA LYS A 10 43.68 -31.56 4.09
C LYS A 10 45.09 -31.39 4.58
N GLU A 11 45.81 -32.49 4.61
CA GLU A 11 47.14 -32.57 5.20
C GLU A 11 48.06 -33.37 4.29
N MET A 12 49.30 -32.92 4.20
CA MET A 12 50.37 -33.57 3.48
C MET A 12 51.48 -33.87 4.49
N PHE A 13 51.83 -35.13 4.68
CA PHE A 13 52.79 -35.55 5.71
C PHE A 13 54.20 -35.53 5.13
N LEU A 14 54.93 -34.45 5.37
CA LEU A 14 56.20 -34.14 4.71
C LEU A 14 57.44 -34.47 5.56
N ASP A 15 57.25 -35.00 6.77
CA ASP A 15 58.32 -35.20 7.76
C ASP A 15 59.41 -36.16 7.27
N ASN A 16 59.02 -37.11 6.42
CA ASN A 16 59.92 -38.13 5.87
C ASN A 16 60.71 -37.65 4.65
N LEU A 17 60.54 -36.41 4.21
CA LEU A 17 61.27 -35.88 3.06
C LEU A 17 62.64 -35.31 3.45
N PRO A 18 63.69 -35.56 2.65
CA PRO A 18 65.01 -34.97 2.85
C PRO A 18 64.95 -33.44 2.97
N LYS A 19 65.70 -32.89 3.92
CA LYS A 19 65.84 -31.44 4.12
C LYS A 19 67.25 -30.98 3.74
N ASN A 20 67.36 -29.78 3.19
CA ASN A 20 68.63 -29.13 2.93
C ASN A 20 69.20 -28.50 4.22
N LYS A 21 70.41 -27.93 4.13
CA LYS A 21 71.11 -27.29 5.28
C LYS A 21 70.31 -26.16 5.94
N ASN A 22 69.33 -25.58 5.23
CA ASN A 22 68.48 -24.49 5.71
C ASN A 22 67.14 -25.00 6.27
N GLY A 23 66.97 -26.31 6.46
CA GLY A 23 65.75 -26.92 6.99
C GLY A 23 64.58 -27.01 5.99
N ASN A 24 64.77 -26.58 4.73
CA ASN A 24 63.76 -26.65 3.68
C ASN A 24 63.79 -28.03 2.99
N ILE A 25 62.65 -28.49 2.48
CA ILE A 25 62.57 -29.75 1.72
C ILE A 25 63.49 -29.68 0.50
N ASP A 26 64.39 -30.65 0.39
CA ASP A 26 65.22 -30.91 -0.79
C ASP A 26 64.40 -31.72 -1.80
N TRP A 27 63.69 -31.01 -2.68
CA TRP A 27 62.80 -31.62 -3.66
C TRP A 27 63.53 -32.47 -4.72
N VAL A 28 64.82 -32.18 -4.97
CA VAL A 28 65.63 -32.98 -5.91
C VAL A 28 65.84 -34.36 -5.30
N LYS A 29 66.30 -34.43 -4.05
CA LYS A 29 66.51 -35.69 -3.31
C LYS A 29 65.22 -36.41 -2.93
N SER A 30 64.10 -35.70 -2.93
CA SER A 30 62.78 -36.29 -2.68
C SER A 30 62.20 -37.06 -3.88
N THR A 31 62.86 -37.03 -5.05
CA THR A 31 62.41 -37.77 -6.24
C THR A 31 62.44 -39.28 -5.98
N GLY A 32 61.35 -39.98 -6.33
CA GLY A 32 61.15 -41.41 -6.07
C GLY A 32 60.49 -41.72 -4.73
N LEU A 33 60.32 -40.74 -3.83
CA LEU A 33 59.70 -40.96 -2.52
C LEU A 33 58.16 -40.85 -2.57
N ASN A 34 57.52 -41.59 -1.68
CA ASN A 34 56.08 -41.53 -1.45
C ASN A 34 55.76 -40.59 -0.28
N ILE A 35 54.76 -39.73 -0.47
CA ILE A 35 54.25 -38.82 0.55
C ILE A 35 52.84 -39.26 0.91
N ARG A 36 52.60 -39.50 2.20
CA ARG A 36 51.24 -39.75 2.69
C ARG A 36 50.45 -38.45 2.66
N PHE A 37 49.17 -38.52 2.34
CA PHE A 37 48.25 -37.40 2.44
C PHE A 37 46.92 -37.84 3.04
N ARG A 38 46.22 -36.88 3.64
CA ARG A 38 44.80 -37.00 3.97
C ARG A 38 44.04 -35.86 3.29
N TYR A 39 43.03 -36.20 2.50
CA TYR A 39 42.21 -35.24 1.75
C TYR A 39 40.73 -35.60 1.85
N GLU A 40 40.00 -34.90 2.71
CA GLU A 40 38.59 -35.17 2.99
C GLU A 40 38.39 -36.64 3.43
N ASP A 41 37.74 -37.46 2.61
CA ASP A 41 37.46 -38.88 2.81
C ASP A 41 38.57 -39.84 2.30
N ILE A 42 39.66 -39.31 1.75
CA ILE A 42 40.75 -40.09 1.15
C ILE A 42 42.01 -40.01 2.02
N ASP A 43 42.54 -41.16 2.44
CA ASP A 43 43.88 -41.32 3.02
C ASP A 43 44.70 -42.17 2.04
N GLY A 44 45.88 -41.72 1.64
CA GLY A 44 46.64 -42.38 0.58
C GLY A 44 48.04 -41.84 0.41
N TYR A 45 48.70 -42.28 -0.67
CA TYR A 45 50.08 -41.91 -0.99
C TYR A 45 50.18 -41.34 -2.40
N ILE A 46 51.06 -40.36 -2.56
CA ILE A 46 51.47 -39.82 -3.86
C ILE A 46 52.98 -40.00 -4.00
N SER A 47 53.44 -40.44 -5.17
CA SER A 47 54.87 -40.56 -5.47
C SER A 47 55.38 -39.28 -6.15
N ILE A 48 56.56 -38.79 -5.75
CA ILE A 48 57.26 -37.74 -6.50
C ILE A 48 58.02 -38.40 -7.65
N VAL A 49 57.65 -38.09 -8.88
CA VAL A 49 58.25 -38.69 -10.09
C VAL A 49 59.42 -37.86 -10.60
N LYS A 50 59.30 -36.53 -10.57
CA LYS A 50 60.33 -35.60 -11.04
C LYS A 50 60.18 -34.26 -10.35
N TYR A 51 61.28 -33.56 -10.11
CA TYR A 51 61.29 -32.15 -9.71
C TYR A 51 61.96 -31.28 -10.77
N GLU A 52 61.34 -30.14 -11.11
CA GLU A 52 61.90 -29.15 -12.03
C GLU A 52 61.39 -27.74 -11.71
N LYS A 53 62.32 -26.79 -11.50
CA LYS A 53 62.03 -25.34 -11.35
C LYS A 53 60.85 -25.02 -10.41
N GLY A 54 60.86 -25.56 -9.19
CA GLY A 54 59.82 -25.29 -8.18
C GLY A 54 58.51 -26.07 -8.35
N ARG A 55 58.46 -27.02 -9.30
CA ARG A 55 57.30 -27.90 -9.53
C ARG A 55 57.71 -29.37 -9.44
N VAL A 56 56.76 -30.21 -9.07
CA VAL A 56 56.93 -31.67 -9.02
C VAL A 56 55.90 -32.35 -9.91
N VAL A 57 56.35 -33.33 -10.69
CA VAL A 57 55.49 -34.32 -11.33
C VAL A 57 55.18 -35.37 -10.28
N ILE A 58 53.91 -35.71 -10.15
CA ILE A 58 53.44 -36.68 -9.17
C ILE A 58 52.75 -37.86 -9.84
N SER A 59 52.71 -39.00 -9.16
CA SER A 59 51.93 -40.18 -9.53
C SER A 59 50.91 -40.50 -8.43
N TYR A 60 49.69 -40.86 -8.84
CA TYR A 60 48.61 -41.31 -7.96
C TYR A 60 47.76 -42.35 -8.67
N ASN A 61 47.41 -43.46 -8.00
CA ASN A 61 46.62 -44.57 -8.58
C ASN A 61 47.15 -45.04 -9.95
N ASN A 62 48.46 -45.22 -10.08
CA ASN A 62 49.15 -45.64 -11.31
C ASN A 62 49.06 -44.65 -12.50
N GLU A 63 48.53 -43.45 -12.29
CA GLU A 63 48.51 -42.36 -13.28
C GLU A 63 49.63 -41.35 -12.98
N VAL A 64 50.49 -41.06 -13.96
CA VAL A 64 51.56 -40.06 -13.85
C VAL A 64 51.15 -38.76 -14.54
N PHE A 65 51.18 -37.64 -13.82
CA PHE A 65 50.67 -36.35 -14.30
C PHE A 65 51.75 -35.49 -14.98
N TRP A 66 52.35 -35.99 -16.08
CA TRP A 66 53.44 -35.33 -16.80
C TRP A 66 53.12 -33.90 -17.27
N HIS A 67 51.92 -33.68 -17.81
CA HIS A 67 51.53 -32.40 -18.40
C HIS A 67 50.91 -31.41 -17.40
N LYS A 68 50.78 -31.79 -16.13
CA LYS A 68 50.26 -30.93 -15.05
C LYS A 68 51.10 -31.06 -13.78
N PRO A 69 52.37 -30.63 -13.78
CA PRO A 69 53.19 -30.64 -12.57
C PRO A 69 52.67 -29.64 -11.54
N ILE A 70 52.68 -30.02 -10.25
CA ILE A 70 52.17 -29.20 -9.15
C ILE A 70 53.28 -28.33 -8.57
N LEU A 71 52.97 -27.08 -8.23
CA LEU A 71 53.89 -26.22 -7.47
C LEU A 71 54.19 -26.84 -6.10
N THR A 72 55.44 -26.83 -5.67
CA THR A 72 55.83 -27.40 -4.37
C THR A 72 55.05 -26.79 -3.21
N ASP A 73 54.78 -25.48 -3.23
CA ASP A 73 53.92 -24.82 -2.23
C ASP A 73 52.47 -25.32 -2.24
N ALA A 74 51.92 -25.57 -3.43
CA ALA A 74 50.57 -26.11 -3.56
C ALA A 74 50.50 -27.56 -3.06
N LEU A 75 51.54 -28.37 -3.32
CA LEU A 75 51.64 -29.73 -2.79
C LEU A 75 51.75 -29.74 -1.26
N LYS A 76 52.61 -28.88 -0.69
CA LYS A 76 52.75 -28.73 0.78
C LYS A 76 51.41 -28.40 1.45
N LYS A 77 50.59 -27.56 0.81
CA LYS A 77 49.25 -27.16 1.28
C LYS A 77 48.16 -28.18 0.91
N CYS A 78 48.52 -29.40 0.50
CA CYS A 78 47.61 -30.47 0.08
C CYS A 78 46.58 -30.00 -0.98
N ARG A 79 46.97 -29.12 -1.93
CA ARG A 79 46.10 -28.63 -3.02
C ARG A 79 46.04 -29.61 -4.19
N ILE A 80 45.81 -30.88 -3.87
CA ILE A 80 45.88 -32.01 -4.82
C ILE A 80 44.51 -32.44 -5.38
N GLY A 81 43.44 -31.67 -5.10
CA GLY A 81 42.07 -32.08 -5.45
C GLY A 81 41.81 -32.34 -6.93
N TYR A 82 42.59 -31.73 -7.84
CA TYR A 82 42.51 -32.04 -9.27
C TYR A 82 42.97 -33.49 -9.56
N TYR A 83 44.13 -33.87 -9.01
CA TYR A 83 44.73 -35.19 -9.20
C TYR A 83 43.90 -36.30 -8.55
N LEU A 84 43.19 -35.98 -7.47
CA LEU A 84 42.24 -36.89 -6.82
C LEU A 84 40.87 -36.94 -7.53
N ARG A 85 40.70 -36.26 -8.67
CA ARG A 85 39.42 -36.10 -9.39
C ARG A 85 38.29 -35.46 -8.56
N LYS A 86 38.61 -34.91 -7.38
CA LYS A 86 37.68 -34.15 -6.51
C LYS A 86 37.42 -32.73 -7.04
N ARG A 87 38.25 -32.22 -7.96
CA ARG A 87 38.07 -30.96 -8.68
C ARG A 87 38.27 -31.17 -10.18
N THR A 88 37.19 -31.13 -10.94
CA THR A 88 37.18 -31.30 -12.40
C THR A 88 36.73 -30.02 -13.11
N CYS A 89 37.33 -29.76 -14.27
CA CYS A 89 36.90 -28.72 -15.21
C CYS A 89 35.69 -29.14 -16.04
N GLU A 90 35.34 -30.43 -16.04
CA GLU A 90 34.21 -30.98 -16.80
C GLU A 90 32.87 -30.64 -16.13
N PHE A 91 31.82 -30.58 -16.93
CA PHE A 91 30.45 -30.43 -16.45
C PHE A 91 30.03 -31.67 -15.66
N LYS A 92 29.51 -31.46 -14.44
CA LYS A 92 28.97 -32.52 -13.58
C LYS A 92 27.67 -33.14 -14.08
N TYR A 93 26.85 -32.37 -14.81
CA TYR A 93 25.55 -32.82 -15.27
C TYR A 93 25.52 -32.94 -16.79
N GLU A 94 24.88 -33.99 -17.28
CA GLU A 94 24.64 -34.21 -18.70
C GLU A 94 23.37 -33.47 -19.15
N LEU A 95 23.25 -33.24 -20.46
CA LEU A 95 22.01 -32.71 -21.03
C LEU A 95 20.87 -33.69 -20.76
N ARG A 96 19.66 -33.16 -20.60
CA ARG A 96 18.44 -33.89 -20.24
C ARG A 96 18.43 -34.48 -18.82
N THR A 97 19.45 -34.22 -18.01
CA THR A 97 19.41 -34.58 -16.58
C THR A 97 18.22 -33.89 -15.92
N ASN A 98 17.36 -34.67 -15.27
CA ASN A 98 16.27 -34.15 -14.45
C ASN A 98 16.70 -34.06 -12.98
N LEU A 99 16.72 -32.84 -12.45
CA LEU A 99 17.03 -32.53 -11.06
C LEU A 99 15.72 -32.23 -10.35
N LYS A 100 15.18 -33.26 -9.67
CA LYS A 100 13.90 -33.20 -8.96
C LYS A 100 14.06 -33.46 -7.47
N ASP A 101 13.60 -32.53 -6.67
CA ASP A 101 13.47 -32.62 -5.21
C ASP A 101 12.31 -31.72 -4.74
N ASN A 102 12.11 -31.59 -3.42
CA ASN A 102 11.03 -30.77 -2.88
C ASN A 102 11.13 -29.31 -3.32
N GLU A 103 12.34 -28.79 -3.49
CA GLU A 103 12.61 -27.39 -3.81
C GLU A 103 12.56 -27.14 -5.33
N ARG A 104 12.96 -28.11 -6.17
CA ARG A 104 13.09 -27.89 -7.63
C ARG A 104 12.65 -29.07 -8.50
N ASP A 105 12.26 -28.77 -9.73
CA ASP A 105 12.00 -29.74 -10.80
C ASP A 105 12.55 -29.11 -12.10
N LEU A 106 13.82 -29.37 -12.39
CA LEU A 106 14.59 -28.73 -13.46
C LEU A 106 15.18 -29.76 -14.42
N ILE A 107 15.00 -29.55 -15.72
CA ILE A 107 15.64 -30.33 -16.78
C ILE A 107 16.78 -29.50 -17.37
N ILE A 108 18.00 -30.03 -17.37
CA ILE A 108 19.15 -29.38 -18.02
C ILE A 108 19.01 -29.46 -19.53
N THR A 109 19.02 -28.32 -20.21
CA THR A 109 18.81 -28.22 -21.66
C THR A 109 20.06 -27.79 -22.42
N ASP A 110 20.97 -27.06 -21.77
CA ASP A 110 22.23 -26.62 -22.36
C ASP A 110 23.31 -26.38 -21.29
N ARG A 111 24.57 -26.20 -21.70
CA ARG A 111 25.70 -25.91 -20.80
C ARG A 111 26.81 -25.13 -21.49
N GLU A 112 27.39 -24.16 -20.78
CA GLU A 112 28.50 -23.35 -21.30
C GLU A 112 29.46 -22.88 -20.20
N TYR A 113 30.64 -22.42 -20.61
CA TYR A 113 31.58 -21.75 -19.72
C TYR A 113 31.40 -20.23 -19.83
N ARG A 114 31.33 -19.56 -18.68
CA ARG A 114 31.32 -18.08 -18.60
C ARG A 114 32.52 -17.62 -17.79
N ILE A 115 33.23 -16.61 -18.28
CA ILE A 115 34.35 -16.00 -17.57
C ILE A 115 33.79 -15.09 -16.46
N ASP A 116 34.24 -15.29 -15.23
CA ASP A 116 33.89 -14.40 -14.12
C ASP A 116 34.80 -13.16 -14.05
N LYS A 117 34.52 -12.26 -13.10
CA LYS A 117 35.28 -11.01 -12.90
C LYS A 117 36.76 -11.24 -12.60
N ASN A 118 37.14 -12.44 -12.15
CA ASN A 118 38.52 -12.81 -11.84
C ASN A 118 39.20 -13.56 -13.00
N GLY A 119 38.57 -13.60 -14.18
CA GLY A 119 39.09 -14.32 -15.35
C GLY A 119 38.93 -15.83 -15.27
N GLN A 120 38.16 -16.37 -14.32
CA GLN A 120 38.00 -17.81 -14.14
C GLN A 120 36.78 -18.33 -14.91
N ASN A 121 36.95 -19.47 -15.57
CA ASN A 121 35.86 -20.17 -16.24
C ASN A 121 34.90 -20.79 -15.22
N GLN A 122 33.65 -20.36 -15.26
CA GLN A 122 32.55 -20.87 -14.46
C GLN A 122 31.62 -21.72 -15.32
N LYS A 123 31.19 -22.86 -14.79
CA LYS A 123 30.26 -23.78 -15.47
C LYS A 123 28.81 -23.36 -15.25
N TYR A 124 28.11 -23.01 -16.31
CA TYR A 124 26.70 -22.65 -16.29
C TYR A 124 25.86 -23.70 -17.02
N TYR A 125 24.64 -23.91 -16.53
CA TYR A 125 23.64 -24.77 -17.16
C TYR A 125 22.40 -23.96 -17.49
N LYS A 126 21.89 -24.14 -18.71
CA LYS A 126 20.53 -23.73 -19.08
C LYS A 126 19.57 -24.80 -18.63
N TYR A 127 18.41 -24.41 -18.13
CA TYR A 127 17.40 -25.33 -17.64
C TYR A 127 15.98 -24.92 -18.02
N THR A 128 15.12 -25.92 -18.15
CA THR A 128 13.67 -25.78 -18.15
C THR A 128 13.11 -26.16 -16.79
N CYS A 129 12.23 -25.34 -16.22
CA CYS A 129 11.58 -25.62 -14.96
C CYS A 129 10.18 -26.21 -15.20
N ASN A 130 9.96 -27.44 -14.76
CA ASN A 130 8.67 -28.11 -14.89
C ASN A 130 7.60 -27.55 -13.93
N LYS A 131 7.99 -26.80 -12.88
CA LYS A 131 7.03 -26.18 -11.95
C LYS A 131 6.34 -24.95 -12.52
N CYS A 132 7.08 -24.09 -13.21
CA CYS A 132 6.56 -22.81 -13.74
C CYS A 132 6.59 -22.70 -15.27
N GLY A 133 7.12 -23.70 -15.98
CA GLY A 133 7.21 -23.72 -17.45
C GLY A 133 8.32 -22.85 -18.06
N TRP A 134 9.14 -22.18 -17.25
CA TRP A 134 10.18 -21.28 -17.78
C TRP A 134 11.38 -22.07 -18.36
N THR A 135 11.79 -21.76 -19.60
CA THR A 135 12.80 -22.51 -20.37
C THR A 135 14.17 -21.82 -20.49
N GLU A 136 14.24 -20.53 -20.12
CA GLU A 136 15.41 -19.68 -20.37
C GLU A 136 16.28 -19.45 -19.13
N GLY A 137 16.09 -20.27 -18.09
CA GLY A 137 16.83 -20.15 -16.84
C GLY A 137 18.29 -20.59 -16.99
N TRP A 138 19.21 -19.79 -16.44
CA TRP A 138 20.64 -20.14 -16.35
C TRP A 138 21.09 -20.18 -14.90
N ILE A 139 21.89 -21.19 -14.55
CA ILE A 139 22.36 -21.40 -13.17
C ILE A 139 23.81 -21.90 -13.14
N LEU A 140 24.58 -21.37 -12.19
CA LEU A 140 25.94 -21.81 -11.90
C LEU A 140 25.94 -23.23 -11.31
N GLU A 141 26.85 -24.10 -11.76
CA GLU A 141 27.00 -25.47 -11.25
C GLU A 141 27.10 -25.52 -9.72
N GLY A 142 27.86 -24.59 -9.13
CA GLY A 142 28.00 -24.50 -7.67
C GLY A 142 26.67 -24.26 -6.94
N ASN A 143 25.75 -23.48 -7.52
CA ASN A 143 24.42 -23.24 -6.95
C ASN A 143 23.51 -24.45 -7.19
N LEU A 144 23.60 -25.05 -8.36
CA LEU A 144 22.85 -26.25 -8.72
C LEU A 144 23.22 -27.43 -7.79
N THR A 145 24.51 -27.63 -7.49
CA THR A 145 24.95 -28.67 -6.55
C THR A 145 24.53 -28.42 -5.10
N LYS A 146 24.21 -27.17 -4.73
CA LYS A 146 23.70 -26.80 -3.40
C LYS A 146 22.18 -26.91 -3.27
N GLY A 147 21.48 -27.36 -4.32
CA GLY A 147 20.01 -27.47 -4.29
C GLY A 147 19.27 -26.18 -4.70
N THR A 148 19.95 -25.14 -5.18
CA THR A 148 19.24 -23.93 -5.63
C THR A 148 18.28 -24.26 -6.78
N GLY A 149 17.01 -23.91 -6.62
CA GLY A 149 15.97 -24.12 -7.64
C GLY A 149 15.80 -22.95 -8.62
N CYS A 150 14.63 -22.91 -9.28
CA CYS A 150 14.34 -22.00 -10.39
C CYS A 150 14.28 -20.53 -9.96
N SER A 151 15.10 -19.65 -10.58
CA SER A 151 15.11 -18.22 -10.23
C SER A 151 13.78 -17.51 -10.50
N CYS A 152 12.98 -17.98 -11.47
CA CYS A 152 11.61 -17.51 -11.69
C CYS A 152 10.68 -17.89 -10.54
N CYS A 153 10.63 -19.17 -10.12
CA CYS A 153 9.79 -19.60 -9.00
C CYS A 153 10.08 -18.84 -7.70
N TYR A 154 11.36 -18.55 -7.43
CA TYR A 154 11.77 -17.77 -6.26
C TYR A 154 11.65 -16.24 -6.45
N GLY A 155 11.09 -15.77 -7.57
CA GLY A 155 10.87 -14.35 -7.83
C GLY A 155 12.14 -13.51 -8.04
N ARG A 156 13.30 -14.16 -8.26
CA ARG A 156 14.59 -13.51 -8.54
C ARG A 156 14.70 -13.03 -9.99
N THR A 157 14.00 -13.71 -10.90
CA THR A 157 13.87 -13.33 -12.31
C THR A 157 12.40 -13.09 -12.60
N ALA A 158 12.07 -11.95 -13.20
CA ALA A 158 10.73 -11.63 -13.66
C ALA A 158 10.55 -12.18 -15.09
N VAL A 159 9.48 -12.94 -15.31
CA VAL A 159 9.13 -13.55 -16.60
C VAL A 159 7.65 -13.30 -16.86
N LEU A 160 7.37 -12.49 -17.88
CA LEU A 160 6.01 -12.15 -18.30
C LEU A 160 5.24 -13.40 -18.73
N GLY A 161 3.98 -13.49 -18.32
CA GLY A 161 3.15 -14.68 -18.48
C GLY A 161 3.35 -15.74 -17.39
N ILE A 162 4.19 -15.48 -16.38
CA ILE A 162 4.49 -16.44 -15.31
C ILE A 162 4.41 -15.79 -13.92
N ASN A 163 5.27 -14.81 -13.62
CA ASN A 163 5.46 -14.34 -12.25
C ASN A 163 5.64 -12.82 -12.09
N THR A 164 5.35 -12.04 -13.13
CA THR A 164 5.41 -10.58 -13.02
C THR A 164 4.21 -10.06 -12.22
N ILE A 165 4.29 -8.81 -11.74
CA ILE A 165 3.17 -8.14 -11.08
C ILE A 165 1.92 -8.18 -11.97
N TRP A 166 2.09 -8.00 -13.28
CA TRP A 166 1.00 -8.08 -14.26
C TRP A 166 0.26 -9.43 -14.22
N ASP A 167 1.01 -10.52 -14.04
CA ASP A 167 0.48 -11.88 -14.09
C ASP A 167 -0.12 -12.31 -12.75
N THR A 168 0.51 -11.97 -11.62
CA THR A 168 0.15 -12.51 -10.30
C THR A 168 -0.50 -11.52 -9.34
N ASP A 169 -0.32 -10.21 -9.55
CA ASP A 169 -0.64 -9.17 -8.56
C ASP A 169 -1.16 -7.88 -9.23
N ARG A 170 -2.04 -8.05 -10.22
CA ARG A 170 -2.53 -6.97 -11.09
C ARG A 170 -3.20 -5.81 -10.35
N TRP A 171 -3.77 -6.06 -9.17
CA TRP A 171 -4.31 -5.07 -8.25
C TRP A 171 -3.32 -3.94 -7.88
N MET A 172 -2.01 -4.17 -8.02
CA MET A 172 -1.01 -3.14 -7.79
C MET A 172 -1.05 -2.04 -8.88
N CYS A 173 -1.58 -2.33 -10.07
CA CYS A 173 -1.79 -1.34 -11.13
C CYS A 173 -2.87 -0.34 -10.74
N ASP A 174 -3.92 -0.80 -10.06
CA ASP A 174 -5.02 0.05 -9.56
C ASP A 174 -4.51 1.06 -8.50
N LEU A 175 -3.42 0.72 -7.81
CA LEU A 175 -2.73 1.62 -6.89
C LEU A 175 -1.78 2.62 -7.56
N GLY A 176 -1.65 2.57 -8.90
CA GLY A 176 -0.87 3.52 -9.67
C GLY A 176 0.49 3.05 -10.17
N ILE A 177 0.78 1.74 -10.13
CA ILE A 177 1.96 1.18 -10.82
C ILE A 177 1.67 1.14 -12.32
N SER A 178 2.64 1.56 -13.13
CA SER A 178 2.51 1.54 -14.59
C SER A 178 2.43 0.10 -15.14
N GLU A 179 1.70 -0.09 -16.23
CA GLU A 179 1.65 -1.38 -16.94
C GLU A 179 3.05 -1.84 -17.37
N GLU A 180 3.90 -0.92 -17.82
CA GLU A 180 5.27 -1.20 -18.22
C GLU A 180 6.10 -1.79 -17.07
N ASP A 181 6.07 -1.16 -15.88
CA ASP A 181 6.76 -1.66 -14.70
C ASP A 181 6.17 -2.99 -14.22
N SER A 182 4.84 -3.13 -14.29
CA SER A 182 4.14 -4.33 -13.85
C SER A 182 4.53 -5.58 -14.64
N LYS A 183 4.83 -5.43 -15.94
CA LYS A 183 5.29 -6.51 -16.83
C LYS A 183 6.78 -6.82 -16.70
N LYS A 184 7.56 -5.94 -16.05
CA LYS A 184 9.04 -6.07 -15.93
C LYS A 184 9.50 -6.57 -14.57
N HIS A 185 8.65 -6.52 -13.56
CA HIS A 185 9.06 -6.74 -12.17
C HIS A 185 8.16 -7.74 -11.45
N THR A 186 8.73 -8.44 -10.46
CA THR A 186 7.99 -9.29 -9.53
C THR A 186 7.56 -8.48 -8.31
N LYS A 187 6.49 -8.92 -7.63
CA LYS A 187 5.96 -8.27 -6.41
C LYS A 187 6.96 -8.12 -5.26
N GLY A 188 7.98 -8.98 -5.19
CA GLY A 188 9.02 -8.95 -4.15
C GLY A 188 10.22 -8.06 -4.49
N SER A 189 10.17 -7.30 -5.60
CA SER A 189 11.31 -6.52 -6.06
C SER A 189 11.59 -5.32 -5.15
N ASN A 190 12.87 -5.11 -4.81
CA ASN A 190 13.31 -3.91 -4.08
C ASN A 190 13.58 -2.72 -5.00
N LYS A 191 13.19 -2.78 -6.28
CA LYS A 191 13.29 -1.65 -7.21
C LYS A 191 12.26 -0.58 -6.86
N LYS A 192 12.67 0.69 -7.01
CA LYS A 192 11.79 1.86 -6.85
C LYS A 192 11.22 2.30 -8.20
N VAL A 193 9.90 2.22 -8.34
CA VAL A 193 9.15 2.63 -9.54
C VAL A 193 8.43 3.96 -9.31
N LYS A 194 8.10 4.65 -10.40
CA LYS A 194 7.26 5.86 -10.36
C LYS A 194 5.81 5.42 -10.25
N VAL A 195 5.09 5.89 -9.23
CA VAL A 195 3.68 5.60 -9.00
C VAL A 195 2.87 6.89 -9.02
N ILE A 196 1.65 6.82 -9.55
CA ILE A 196 0.69 7.92 -9.60
C ILE A 196 -0.49 7.55 -8.74
N CYS A 197 -0.73 8.27 -7.65
CA CYS A 197 -1.86 7.97 -6.77
C CYS A 197 -3.19 8.08 -7.55
N PRO A 198 -4.05 7.05 -7.55
CA PRO A 198 -5.33 7.10 -8.25
C PRO A 198 -6.29 8.14 -7.64
N ASP A 199 -6.19 8.39 -6.33
CA ASP A 199 -7.12 9.26 -5.61
C ASP A 199 -6.81 10.75 -5.76
N CYS A 200 -5.53 11.12 -5.78
CA CYS A 200 -5.11 12.53 -5.81
C CYS A 200 -4.19 12.90 -6.97
N GLY A 201 -3.84 11.95 -7.84
CA GLY A 201 -2.96 12.17 -8.99
C GLY A 201 -1.49 12.46 -8.65
N LYS A 202 -1.12 12.53 -7.36
CA LYS A 202 0.25 12.85 -6.96
C LYS A 202 1.21 11.74 -7.36
N THR A 203 2.32 12.14 -7.95
CA THR A 203 3.38 11.22 -8.37
C THR A 203 4.46 11.11 -7.31
N LYS A 204 4.96 9.89 -7.04
CA LYS A 204 6.17 9.67 -6.24
C LYS A 204 6.94 8.42 -6.65
N ARG A 205 8.11 8.19 -6.06
CA ARG A 205 8.85 6.93 -6.20
C ARG A 205 8.61 6.04 -4.98
N ALA A 206 8.24 4.79 -5.21
CA ALA A 206 7.96 3.81 -4.15
C ALA A 206 8.58 2.45 -4.49
N MET A 207 9.00 1.70 -3.46
CA MET A 207 9.57 0.36 -3.63
C MET A 207 8.44 -0.65 -3.86
N ILE A 208 8.59 -1.54 -4.84
CA ILE A 208 7.55 -2.50 -5.21
C ILE A 208 7.20 -3.43 -4.04
N SER A 209 8.20 -3.99 -3.36
CA SER A 209 8.01 -4.89 -2.21
C SER A 209 7.29 -4.22 -1.04
N GLU A 210 7.50 -2.93 -0.81
CA GLU A 210 6.78 -2.14 0.20
C GLU A 210 5.31 -1.96 -0.18
N ILE A 211 5.02 -1.61 -1.44
CA ILE A 211 3.64 -1.49 -1.94
C ILE A 211 2.90 -2.82 -1.78
N TYR A 212 3.57 -3.93 -2.16
CA TYR A 212 2.99 -5.26 -2.04
C TYR A 212 2.65 -5.64 -0.60
N SER A 213 3.57 -5.34 0.33
CA SER A 213 3.44 -5.70 1.74
C SER A 213 2.41 -4.83 2.46
N ASN A 214 2.43 -3.52 2.21
CA ASN A 214 1.55 -2.55 2.86
C ASN A 214 0.15 -2.46 2.24
N LYS A 215 -0.05 -3.05 1.05
CA LYS A 215 -1.29 -2.89 0.25
C LYS A 215 -1.63 -1.42 -0.02
N SER A 216 -0.60 -0.58 -0.09
CA SER A 216 -0.76 0.86 -0.23
C SER A 216 0.51 1.47 -0.82
N ILE A 217 0.35 2.52 -1.62
CA ILE A 217 1.47 3.36 -2.01
C ILE A 217 1.88 4.32 -0.89
N GLY A 218 1.12 4.45 0.21
CA GLY A 218 1.39 5.38 1.31
C GLY A 218 1.26 6.85 0.88
N CYS A 219 0.21 7.17 0.14
CA CYS A 219 -0.05 8.56 -0.29
C CYS A 219 -0.56 9.41 0.88
N ILE A 220 -0.27 10.72 0.87
CA ILE A 220 -0.76 11.65 1.89
C ILE A 220 -2.28 11.81 1.90
N CYS A 221 -2.97 11.47 0.81
CA CYS A 221 -4.43 11.47 0.74
C CYS A 221 -5.05 10.17 1.27
N SER A 222 -4.24 9.20 1.71
CA SER A 222 -4.69 7.91 2.24
C SER A 222 -5.61 8.09 3.45
N ASP A 223 -6.66 7.28 3.55
CA ASP A 223 -7.61 7.27 4.67
C ASP A 223 -7.00 6.93 6.03
N SER A 224 -5.77 6.41 6.05
CA SER A 224 -4.99 6.19 7.26
C SER A 224 -4.45 7.49 7.89
N ILE A 225 -4.57 8.63 7.19
CA ILE A 225 -4.09 9.94 7.66
C ILE A 225 -5.29 10.76 8.13
N SER A 226 -5.12 11.45 9.26
CA SER A 226 -6.17 12.25 9.86
C SER A 226 -6.61 13.39 8.95
N TYR A 227 -7.88 13.80 9.04
CA TYR A 227 -8.40 14.94 8.28
C TYR A 227 -7.56 16.22 8.50
N PRO A 228 -7.19 16.60 9.74
CA PRO A 228 -6.33 17.77 9.97
C PRO A 228 -4.97 17.69 9.25
N GLU A 229 -4.29 16.55 9.32
CA GLU A 229 -3.01 16.38 8.63
C GLU A 229 -3.18 16.52 7.11
N LYS A 230 -4.21 15.91 6.51
CA LYS A 230 -4.46 16.05 5.07
C LYS A 230 -4.75 17.50 4.65
N PHE A 231 -5.48 18.24 5.50
CA PHE A 231 -5.83 19.63 5.28
C PHE A 231 -4.57 20.52 5.29
N VAL A 232 -3.76 20.42 6.35
CA VAL A 232 -2.52 21.18 6.50
C VAL A 232 -1.50 20.80 5.43
N ALA A 233 -1.39 19.51 5.07
CA ALA A 233 -0.52 19.06 3.99
C ALA A 233 -0.88 19.71 2.65
N ASN A 234 -2.17 19.80 2.32
CA ASN A 234 -2.62 20.43 1.08
C ASN A 234 -2.33 21.93 1.09
N MET A 235 -2.62 22.63 2.19
CA MET A 235 -2.28 24.05 2.38
C MET A 235 -0.77 24.29 2.14
N LEU A 236 0.11 23.50 2.75
CA LEU A 236 1.56 23.64 2.58
C LEU A 236 2.00 23.37 1.13
N MET A 237 1.32 22.46 0.43
CA MET A 237 1.57 22.22 -1.00
C MET A 237 1.17 23.42 -1.87
N GLN A 238 0.02 24.05 -1.59
CA GLN A 238 -0.44 25.25 -2.31
C GLN A 238 0.53 26.43 -2.11
N LEU A 239 1.11 26.53 -0.92
CA LEU A 239 2.17 27.49 -0.59
C LEU A 239 3.55 27.12 -1.19
N ASN A 240 3.63 26.05 -1.99
CA ASN A 240 4.85 25.52 -2.61
C ASN A 240 5.97 25.24 -1.58
N CYS A 241 5.59 24.82 -0.37
CA CYS A 241 6.54 24.51 0.69
C CYS A 241 7.05 23.07 0.57
N LYS A 242 8.35 22.87 0.75
CA LYS A 242 8.93 21.53 0.93
C LYS A 242 8.86 21.17 2.40
N PHE A 243 8.07 20.13 2.72
CA PHE A 243 7.88 19.65 4.08
C PHE A 243 7.99 18.14 4.16
N GLN A 244 8.26 17.66 5.37
CA GLN A 244 8.26 16.25 5.76
C GLN A 244 7.08 16.00 6.68
N THR A 245 6.28 14.98 6.39
CA THR A 245 5.24 14.49 7.30
C THR A 245 5.81 13.47 8.26
N GLN A 246 5.26 13.38 9.47
CA GLN A 246 5.60 12.36 10.47
C GLN A 246 7.13 12.33 10.69
N LEU A 247 7.70 13.46 11.09
CA LEU A 247 9.13 13.62 11.37
C LEU A 247 9.55 12.63 12.46
N THR A 248 10.62 11.87 12.18
CA THR A 248 11.16 10.84 13.09
C THR A 248 12.68 10.94 13.21
N LYS A 249 13.25 10.09 14.08
CA LYS A 249 14.70 9.90 14.22
C LYS A 249 15.48 9.62 12.94
N THR A 250 14.80 9.15 11.88
CA THR A 250 15.45 8.89 10.58
C THR A 250 15.87 10.18 9.87
N VAL A 251 15.16 11.28 10.14
CA VAL A 251 15.45 12.60 9.58
C VAL A 251 16.27 13.42 10.57
N LEU A 252 15.83 13.48 11.83
CA LEU A 252 16.52 14.20 12.90
C LEU A 252 16.75 13.27 14.10
N LYS A 253 18.00 12.87 14.33
CA LYS A 253 18.36 11.84 15.33
C LYS A 253 17.82 12.14 16.73
N TRP A 254 17.75 13.41 17.12
CA TRP A 254 17.30 13.84 18.44
C TRP A 254 15.81 13.56 18.71
N CYS A 255 14.99 13.33 17.67
CA CYS A 255 13.57 13.01 17.86
C CYS A 255 13.36 11.69 18.64
N GLY A 256 14.32 10.75 18.59
CA GLY A 256 14.21 9.47 19.29
C GLY A 256 12.94 8.71 18.92
N ASN A 257 12.07 8.47 19.89
CA ASN A 257 10.78 7.80 19.70
C ASN A 257 9.59 8.78 19.59
N LYS A 258 9.85 10.09 19.53
CA LYS A 258 8.83 11.12 19.32
C LYS A 258 8.60 11.32 17.81
N PHE A 259 7.35 11.59 17.47
CA PHE A 259 6.89 11.86 16.12
C PHE A 259 6.32 13.27 16.06
N TYR A 260 6.57 14.00 14.98
CA TYR A 260 5.98 15.32 14.77
C TYR A 260 5.21 15.37 13.45
N ASP A 261 4.04 16.00 13.40
CA ASP A 261 3.12 15.87 12.26
C ASP A 261 3.72 16.46 10.98
N PHE A 262 4.27 17.68 11.06
CA PHE A 262 4.94 18.35 9.95
C PHE A 262 6.26 18.99 10.36
N TYR A 263 7.25 18.88 9.48
CA TYR A 263 8.52 19.60 9.60
C TYR A 263 8.85 20.31 8.28
N ILE A 264 9.15 21.61 8.36
CA ILE A 264 9.53 22.45 7.22
C ILE A 264 11.01 22.82 7.39
N PRO A 265 11.96 22.10 6.75
CA PRO A 265 13.38 22.25 7.01
C PRO A 265 13.92 23.65 6.69
N SER A 266 13.43 24.29 5.62
CA SER A 266 13.93 25.58 5.15
C SER A 266 13.70 26.72 6.14
N LEU A 267 12.69 26.59 7.00
CA LEU A 267 12.30 27.60 7.99
C LEU A 267 12.51 27.11 9.42
N SER A 268 12.96 25.85 9.60
CA SER A 268 13.02 25.17 10.90
C SER A 268 11.71 25.27 11.68
N ILE A 269 10.59 24.97 11.02
CA ILE A 269 9.24 24.98 11.63
C ILE A 269 8.78 23.54 11.88
N ILE A 270 8.20 23.30 13.05
CA ILE A 270 7.35 22.13 13.33
C ILE A 270 5.91 22.59 13.49
N ILE A 271 4.97 21.84 12.91
CA ILE A 271 3.52 22.04 13.09
C ILE A 271 2.93 20.75 13.63
N GLU A 272 2.20 20.83 14.73
CA GLU A 272 1.40 19.73 15.31
C GLU A 272 -0.09 20.02 15.15
N THR A 273 -0.88 18.99 14.85
CA THR A 273 -2.33 19.05 14.67
C THR A 273 -3.05 18.36 15.83
N HIS A 274 -3.28 19.08 16.92
CA HIS A 274 -3.83 18.51 18.15
C HIS A 274 -5.33 18.21 18.03
N GLY A 275 -5.67 16.93 18.11
CA GLY A 275 -7.04 16.42 18.10
C GLY A 275 -7.75 16.54 19.46
N LEU A 276 -8.97 15.98 19.55
CA LEU A 276 -9.83 16.04 20.73
C LEU A 276 -9.15 15.53 22.02
N GLN A 277 -8.25 14.55 21.88
CA GLN A 277 -7.54 13.93 23.01
C GLN A 277 -6.67 14.91 23.82
N HIS A 278 -6.30 16.07 23.26
CA HIS A 278 -5.48 17.07 23.95
C HIS A 278 -6.31 18.05 24.82
N TYR A 279 -7.65 17.99 24.72
CA TYR A 279 -8.54 18.98 25.33
C TYR A 279 -9.55 18.40 26.32
N TYR A 280 -9.91 17.12 26.17
CA TYR A 280 -10.92 16.48 27.00
C TYR A 280 -10.44 15.13 27.48
N ASP A 281 -10.69 14.86 28.75
CA ASP A 281 -10.51 13.53 29.31
C ASP A 281 -11.59 12.59 28.77
N ASN A 282 -11.17 11.41 28.34
CA ASN A 282 -12.06 10.40 27.80
C ASN A 282 -11.52 9.02 28.18
N LYS A 283 -12.35 8.26 28.90
CA LYS A 283 -12.03 6.92 29.42
C LYS A 283 -11.64 5.90 28.35
N ASN A 284 -11.91 6.20 27.07
CA ASN A 284 -11.51 5.37 25.94
C ASN A 284 -10.06 5.62 25.48
N PHE A 285 -9.38 6.65 25.99
CA PHE A 285 -7.96 6.89 25.72
C PHE A 285 -7.09 6.22 26.78
N THR A 286 -5.95 5.69 26.33
CA THR A 286 -4.98 4.97 27.16
C THR A 286 -4.17 5.85 28.12
N MET A 287 -4.22 7.18 27.98
CA MET A 287 -3.44 8.14 28.76
C MET A 287 -4.35 9.26 29.25
N SER A 288 -4.06 9.79 30.44
CA SER A 288 -4.81 10.92 30.98
C SER A 288 -4.50 12.22 30.23
N LEU A 289 -5.41 13.19 30.33
CA LEU A 289 -5.22 14.51 29.74
C LEU A 289 -3.93 15.20 30.25
N GLU A 290 -3.63 15.06 31.54
CA GLU A 290 -2.45 15.64 32.18
C GLU A 290 -1.16 15.02 31.66
N GLU A 291 -1.14 13.71 31.45
CA GLU A 291 0.00 13.00 30.85
C GLU A 291 0.23 13.40 29.40
N ILE A 292 -0.85 13.58 28.61
CA ILE A 292 -0.76 14.04 27.22
C ILE A 292 -0.16 15.46 27.18
N GLN A 293 -0.70 16.39 27.98
CA GLN A 293 -0.21 17.77 28.04
C GLN A 293 1.25 17.87 28.51
N SER A 294 1.64 17.06 29.50
CA SER A 294 3.03 16.97 29.96
C SER A 294 3.95 16.44 28.85
N ASN A 295 3.52 15.42 28.10
CA ASN A 295 4.28 14.89 26.98
C ASN A 295 4.44 15.89 25.83
N ASP A 296 3.41 16.66 25.51
CA ASP A 296 3.47 17.68 24.46
C ASP A 296 4.40 18.82 24.84
N LYS A 297 4.35 19.27 26.10
CA LYS A 297 5.30 20.26 26.63
C LYS A 297 6.75 19.76 26.48
N ASN A 298 7.02 18.51 26.88
CA ASN A 298 8.35 17.91 26.73
C ASN A 298 8.77 17.78 25.25
N LYS A 299 7.84 17.44 24.34
CA LYS A 299 8.10 17.38 22.88
C LYS A 299 8.47 18.75 22.32
N LYS A 300 7.77 19.81 22.75
CA LYS A 300 8.02 21.19 22.34
C LYS A 300 9.37 21.69 22.84
N GLU A 301 9.66 21.51 24.13
CA GLU A 301 10.96 21.89 24.71
C GLU A 301 12.11 21.15 24.04
N LEU A 302 11.96 19.85 23.78
CA LEU A 302 12.96 19.06 23.05
C LEU A 302 13.22 19.64 21.65
N ALA A 303 12.18 19.99 20.91
CA ALA A 303 12.32 20.57 19.58
C ALA A 303 13.04 21.93 19.61
N LEU A 304 12.63 22.83 20.49
CA LEU A 304 13.23 24.16 20.63
C LEU A 304 14.72 24.08 21.04
N ASN A 305 15.04 23.21 22.01
CA ASN A 305 16.42 22.98 22.46
C ASN A 305 17.33 22.41 21.36
N ASN A 306 16.76 21.79 20.33
CA ASN A 306 17.49 21.24 19.18
C ASN A 306 17.43 22.14 17.93
N GLY A 307 17.13 23.43 18.09
CA GLY A 307 17.26 24.44 17.03
C GLY A 307 16.06 24.58 16.09
N ILE A 308 14.89 24.06 16.48
CA ILE A 308 13.62 24.40 15.82
C ILE A 308 13.27 25.85 16.19
N LYS A 309 13.01 26.68 15.19
CA LYS A 309 12.74 28.12 15.38
C LYS A 309 11.31 28.39 15.79
N TYR A 310 10.36 27.68 15.16
CA TYR A 310 8.94 27.85 15.40
C TYR A 310 8.30 26.49 15.66
N TYR A 311 7.59 26.38 16.78
CA TYR A 311 6.83 25.19 17.15
C TYR A 311 5.35 25.59 17.27
N ILE A 312 4.57 25.21 16.27
CA ILE A 312 3.20 25.70 16.09
C ILE A 312 2.22 24.58 16.39
N GLU A 313 1.33 24.81 17.34
CA GLU A 313 0.30 23.87 17.76
C GLU A 313 -1.05 24.36 17.23
N LEU A 314 -1.69 23.56 16.39
CA LEU A 314 -3.00 23.87 15.81
C LEU A 314 -4.11 23.12 16.55
N ASP A 315 -5.14 23.85 16.97
CA ASP A 315 -6.36 23.31 17.53
C ASP A 315 -7.20 22.64 16.43
N CYS A 316 -7.10 21.32 16.38
CA CYS A 316 -7.78 20.46 15.42
C CYS A 316 -8.82 19.57 16.10
N ARG A 317 -9.36 19.98 17.27
CA ARG A 317 -10.35 19.20 18.04
C ARG A 317 -11.60 18.85 17.23
N HIS A 318 -11.94 19.67 16.25
CA HIS A 318 -13.04 19.44 15.31
C HIS A 318 -12.50 19.35 13.88
N SER A 319 -12.76 18.21 13.23
CA SER A 319 -12.36 17.94 11.85
C SER A 319 -13.30 18.61 10.83
N ASN A 320 -13.31 19.95 10.80
CA ASN A 320 -14.05 20.72 9.80
C ASN A 320 -13.24 21.94 9.32
N LEU A 321 -13.53 22.38 8.08
CA LEU A 321 -12.85 23.47 7.38
C LEU A 321 -12.72 24.73 8.24
N GLU A 322 -13.85 25.28 8.69
CA GLU A 322 -13.86 26.57 9.39
C GLU A 322 -13.05 26.53 10.69
N TRP A 323 -13.13 25.42 11.43
CA TRP A 323 -12.38 25.26 12.67
C TRP A 323 -10.87 25.27 12.44
N ILE A 324 -10.39 24.41 11.54
CA ILE A 324 -8.96 24.28 11.28
C ILE A 324 -8.42 25.56 10.62
N LYS A 325 -9.17 26.14 9.68
CA LYS A 325 -8.85 27.44 9.08
C LYS A 325 -8.70 28.52 10.15
N ASN A 326 -9.65 28.63 11.08
CA ASN A 326 -9.55 29.60 12.18
C ASN A 326 -8.35 29.32 13.09
N SER A 327 -8.04 28.05 13.37
CA SER A 327 -6.83 27.72 14.15
C SER A 327 -5.55 28.16 13.42
N ILE A 328 -5.48 27.99 12.10
CA ILE A 328 -4.32 28.41 11.30
C ILE A 328 -4.21 29.94 11.28
N LEU A 329 -5.32 30.64 11.04
CA LEU A 329 -5.37 32.11 10.97
C LEU A 329 -5.10 32.80 12.32
N ASN A 330 -5.24 32.08 13.44
CA ASN A 330 -4.89 32.60 14.77
C ASN A 330 -3.52 32.13 15.25
N SER A 331 -2.72 31.48 14.39
CA SER A 331 -1.38 30.98 14.72
C SER A 331 -0.29 31.85 14.11
N GLU A 332 0.96 31.60 14.48
CA GLU A 332 2.14 32.24 13.87
C GLU A 332 2.31 31.93 12.38
N LEU A 333 1.55 30.98 11.81
CA LEU A 333 1.59 30.72 10.36
C LEU A 333 1.20 31.93 9.52
N VAL A 334 0.37 32.84 10.03
CA VAL A 334 -0.06 34.05 9.30
C VAL A 334 1.11 35.00 9.03
N SER A 335 2.07 35.10 9.95
CA SER A 335 3.25 35.96 9.76
C SER A 335 4.34 35.25 8.94
N LEU A 336 4.32 33.92 8.89
CA LEU A 336 5.32 33.10 8.20
C LEU A 336 4.97 32.80 6.74
N PHE A 337 3.68 32.80 6.39
CA PHE A 337 3.19 32.43 5.07
C PHE A 337 2.15 33.41 4.53
N ASP A 338 2.18 33.61 3.21
CA ASP A 338 1.13 34.34 2.49
C ASP A 338 -0.10 33.45 2.27
N LEU A 339 -0.96 33.37 3.29
CA LEU A 339 -2.15 32.54 3.30
C LEU A 339 -3.24 32.99 2.32
N SER A 340 -3.11 34.17 1.70
CA SER A 340 -4.04 34.63 0.65
C SER A 340 -4.01 33.73 -0.59
N LYS A 341 -2.91 32.99 -0.77
CA LYS A 341 -2.71 32.03 -1.86
C LYS A 341 -3.38 30.67 -1.62
N VAL A 342 -3.98 30.45 -0.45
CA VAL A 342 -4.56 29.17 -0.07
C VAL A 342 -6.04 29.14 -0.45
N ASP A 343 -6.39 28.20 -1.31
CA ASP A 343 -7.74 27.72 -1.53
C ASP A 343 -8.11 26.72 -0.41
N TRP A 344 -8.89 27.22 0.56
CA TRP A 344 -9.33 26.46 1.73
C TRP A 344 -10.34 25.39 1.38
N ASP A 345 -11.19 25.62 0.37
CA ASP A 345 -12.13 24.61 -0.10
C ASP A 345 -11.35 23.44 -0.71
N GLN A 346 -10.31 23.69 -1.52
CA GLN A 346 -9.42 22.63 -2.02
C GLN A 346 -8.73 21.84 -0.92
N SER A 347 -8.32 22.50 0.16
CA SER A 347 -7.72 21.84 1.32
C SER A 347 -8.73 20.94 2.06
N ASP A 348 -9.98 21.40 2.23
CA ASP A 348 -11.07 20.60 2.79
C ASP A 348 -11.37 19.38 1.93
N LEU A 349 -11.44 19.52 0.60
CA LEU A 349 -11.68 18.42 -0.31
C LEU A 349 -10.61 17.35 -0.22
N HIS A 350 -9.34 17.76 -0.29
CA HIS A 350 -8.22 16.84 -0.19
C HIS A 350 -8.18 16.09 1.15
N ALA A 351 -8.75 16.70 2.21
CA ALA A 351 -8.81 16.13 3.54
C ALA A 351 -9.94 15.12 3.76
N ILE A 352 -11.02 15.22 3.00
CA ILE A 352 -12.12 14.26 3.10
C ILE A 352 -11.71 12.96 2.38
N LYS A 353 -12.30 11.84 2.78
CA LYS A 353 -12.15 10.53 2.12
C LYS A 353 -12.62 10.63 0.67
N ASN A 354 -11.69 10.96 -0.24
CA ASN A 354 -11.98 11.31 -1.63
C ASN A 354 -12.76 10.21 -2.37
N ASN A 355 -12.44 8.94 -2.11
CA ASN A 355 -13.13 7.85 -2.81
C ASN A 355 -14.62 7.81 -2.46
N LYS A 356 -14.99 8.02 -1.20
CA LYS A 356 -16.38 7.88 -0.75
C LYS A 356 -17.27 9.06 -1.16
N ILE A 357 -16.75 10.30 -1.16
CA ILE A 357 -17.51 11.45 -1.71
C ILE A 357 -17.75 11.23 -3.20
N LYS A 358 -16.69 10.89 -3.94
CA LYS A 358 -16.77 10.74 -5.39
C LYS A 358 -17.70 9.60 -5.78
N GLU A 359 -17.59 8.44 -5.15
CA GLU A 359 -18.53 7.32 -5.32
C GLU A 359 -19.98 7.74 -5.07
N ILE A 360 -20.25 8.51 -4.01
CA ILE A 360 -21.61 8.97 -3.69
C ILE A 360 -22.10 10.01 -4.71
N CYS A 361 -21.23 10.88 -5.22
CA CYS A 361 -21.58 11.86 -6.25
C CYS A 361 -21.85 11.17 -7.60
N ASP A 362 -21.01 10.22 -7.99
CA ASP A 362 -21.17 9.42 -9.19
C ASP A 362 -22.44 8.58 -9.11
N TYR A 363 -22.71 7.95 -7.96
CA TYR A 363 -23.98 7.26 -7.71
C TYR A 363 -25.15 8.22 -7.82
N TRP A 364 -25.07 9.41 -7.20
CA TRP A 364 -26.15 10.40 -7.21
C TRP A 364 -26.55 10.84 -8.62
N ASN A 365 -25.58 11.00 -9.52
CA ASN A 365 -25.86 11.37 -10.91
C ASN A 365 -26.56 10.26 -11.69
N ASN A 366 -26.39 9.00 -11.28
CA ASN A 366 -26.95 7.81 -11.93
C ASN A 366 -28.09 7.18 -11.11
N LYS A 367 -28.55 7.85 -10.05
CA LYS A 367 -29.55 7.30 -9.14
C LYS A 367 -30.91 7.18 -9.83
N GLU A 368 -31.67 6.19 -9.42
CA GLU A 368 -33.06 6.04 -9.84
C GLU A 368 -33.94 7.15 -9.24
N GLU A 369 -35.06 7.46 -9.91
CA GLU A 369 -35.88 8.61 -9.52
C GLU A 369 -36.47 8.47 -8.10
N TRP A 370 -36.70 7.23 -7.65
CA TRP A 370 -37.23 6.92 -6.33
C TRP A 370 -36.20 7.07 -5.20
N GLU A 371 -34.91 7.10 -5.54
CA GLU A 371 -33.84 7.13 -4.56
C GLU A 371 -33.65 8.52 -3.94
N THR A 372 -33.44 8.51 -2.63
CA THR A 372 -33.31 9.71 -1.80
C THR A 372 -31.97 9.73 -1.09
N THR A 373 -31.64 10.86 -0.47
CA THR A 373 -30.47 10.94 0.43
C THR A 373 -30.53 9.93 1.58
N TYR A 374 -31.72 9.45 1.96
CA TYR A 374 -31.88 8.41 2.97
C TYR A 374 -31.53 7.01 2.42
N SER A 375 -32.06 6.64 1.24
CA SER A 375 -31.75 5.32 0.65
C SER A 375 -30.27 5.18 0.33
N ILE A 376 -29.65 6.25 -0.17
CA ILE A 376 -28.21 6.31 -0.44
C ILE A 376 -27.41 6.23 0.87
N ALA A 377 -27.84 6.90 1.93
CA ALA A 377 -27.21 6.78 3.24
C ALA A 377 -27.22 5.34 3.76
N SER A 378 -28.34 4.62 3.63
CA SER A 378 -28.43 3.20 3.96
C SER A 378 -27.51 2.33 3.09
N LEU A 379 -27.47 2.58 1.77
CA LEU A 379 -26.64 1.83 0.83
C LEU A 379 -25.14 1.93 1.17
N PHE A 380 -24.67 3.13 1.49
CA PHE A 380 -23.25 3.39 1.79
C PHE A 380 -22.90 3.22 3.28
N ASN A 381 -23.88 2.82 4.09
CA ASN A 381 -23.80 2.69 5.55
C ASN A 381 -23.24 3.96 6.22
N LEU A 382 -23.87 5.10 5.91
CA LEU A 382 -23.51 6.44 6.38
C LEU A 382 -24.73 7.13 7.00
N ASP A 383 -24.48 8.17 7.81
CA ASP A 383 -25.55 9.06 8.24
C ASP A 383 -26.07 9.92 7.07
N ARG A 384 -27.38 10.18 7.05
CA ARG A 384 -28.03 11.00 6.02
C ARG A 384 -27.44 12.41 5.92
N THR A 385 -27.03 12.98 7.05
CA THR A 385 -26.39 14.29 7.12
C THR A 385 -25.04 14.27 6.43
N THR A 386 -24.27 13.20 6.60
CA THR A 386 -22.99 12.99 5.92
C THR A 386 -23.16 12.92 4.41
N VAL A 387 -24.10 12.11 3.91
CA VAL A 387 -24.41 12.03 2.47
C VAL A 387 -24.83 13.41 1.94
N THR A 388 -25.71 14.11 2.64
CA THR A 388 -26.15 15.45 2.27
C THR A 388 -24.99 16.44 2.19
N ASN A 389 -24.06 16.39 3.15
CA ASN A 389 -22.88 17.25 3.15
C ASN A 389 -21.94 16.90 1.99
N TYR A 390 -21.76 15.61 1.69
CA TYR A 390 -20.95 15.16 0.56
C TYR A 390 -21.51 15.64 -0.77
N LEU A 391 -22.82 15.53 -0.98
CA LEU A 391 -23.47 16.00 -2.21
C LEU A 391 -23.45 17.53 -2.37
N LYS A 392 -23.63 18.28 -1.27
CA LYS A 392 -23.46 19.75 -1.29
C LYS A 392 -22.04 20.14 -1.70
N LYS A 393 -21.04 19.43 -1.15
CA LYS A 393 -19.64 19.63 -1.52
C LYS A 393 -19.43 19.25 -2.98
N GLY A 394 -19.79 18.04 -3.40
CA GLY A 394 -19.68 17.57 -4.80
C GLY A 394 -20.33 18.50 -5.81
N THR A 395 -21.44 19.16 -5.46
CA THR A 395 -22.10 20.15 -6.33
C THR A 395 -21.27 21.42 -6.49
N LYS A 396 -20.64 21.93 -5.42
CA LYS A 396 -19.71 23.07 -5.55
C LYS A 396 -18.51 22.76 -6.46
N LEU A 397 -18.16 21.47 -6.60
CA LEU A 397 -17.03 20.99 -7.39
C LEU A 397 -17.40 20.58 -8.82
N GLY A 398 -18.69 20.61 -9.15
CA GLY A 398 -19.18 20.09 -10.43
C GLY A 398 -19.12 18.57 -10.58
N TRP A 399 -18.98 17.81 -9.48
CA TRP A 399 -19.02 16.33 -9.53
C TRP A 399 -20.44 15.78 -9.60
N CYS A 400 -21.42 16.51 -9.07
CA CYS A 400 -22.83 16.13 -9.17
C CYS A 400 -23.73 17.35 -9.19
N VAL A 401 -25.02 17.13 -9.45
CA VAL A 401 -26.06 18.16 -9.32
C VAL A 401 -26.98 17.82 -8.16
N TYR A 402 -26.81 18.54 -7.03
CA TYR A 402 -27.67 18.38 -5.85
C TYR A 402 -28.18 19.74 -5.34
N ASP A 403 -29.51 19.89 -5.30
CA ASP A 403 -30.18 21.00 -4.65
C ASP A 403 -31.03 20.49 -3.45
N PRO A 404 -30.61 20.79 -2.20
CA PRO A 404 -31.36 20.41 -1.00
C PRO A 404 -32.79 20.95 -0.97
N LYS A 405 -33.05 22.15 -1.52
CA LYS A 405 -34.37 22.78 -1.51
C LYS A 405 -35.28 22.08 -2.52
N TYR A 406 -34.78 21.82 -3.71
CA TYR A 406 -35.50 21.06 -4.72
C TYR A 406 -35.86 19.65 -4.23
N GLU A 407 -34.91 18.90 -3.68
CA GLU A 407 -35.15 17.54 -3.18
C GLU A 407 -36.15 17.52 -2.02
N LYS A 408 -36.08 18.52 -1.12
CA LYS A 408 -37.08 18.68 -0.06
C LYS A 408 -38.46 18.99 -0.63
N SER A 409 -38.55 19.88 -1.62
CA SER A 409 -39.80 20.20 -2.32
C SER A 409 -40.40 18.97 -3.01
N LYS A 410 -39.58 18.20 -3.74
CA LYS A 410 -39.96 16.96 -4.42
C LYS A 410 -40.55 15.95 -3.43
N ALA A 411 -39.88 15.72 -2.30
CA ALA A 411 -40.36 14.84 -1.25
C ALA A 411 -41.69 15.35 -0.64
N SER A 412 -41.82 16.65 -0.38
CA SER A 412 -43.05 17.27 0.12
C SER A 412 -44.21 17.17 -0.86
N SER A 413 -43.99 17.38 -2.16
CA SER A 413 -45.02 17.24 -3.20
C SER A 413 -45.49 15.79 -3.35
N LYS A 414 -44.58 14.81 -3.25
CA LYS A 414 -44.93 13.38 -3.29
C LYS A 414 -45.79 13.00 -2.10
N ASN A 415 -45.42 13.42 -0.89
CA ASN A 415 -46.24 13.22 0.32
C ASN A 415 -47.57 13.96 0.23
N GLY A 416 -47.58 15.20 -0.28
CA GLY A 416 -48.81 15.98 -0.48
C GLY A 416 -49.83 15.27 -1.37
N LYS A 417 -49.37 14.61 -2.45
CA LYS A 417 -50.23 13.82 -3.36
C LYS A 417 -50.74 12.53 -2.72
N LEU A 418 -49.92 11.83 -1.93
CA LEU A 418 -50.32 10.60 -1.23
C LEU A 418 -51.46 10.85 -0.23
N PHE A 419 -51.37 11.94 0.54
CA PHE A 419 -52.33 12.26 1.60
C PHE A 419 -53.51 13.15 1.19
N VAL A 420 -53.75 13.35 -0.11
CA VAL A 420 -54.96 14.05 -0.58
C VAL A 420 -56.19 13.22 -0.20
N LYS A 421 -57.07 13.85 0.61
CA LYS A 421 -58.36 13.31 1.02
C LYS A 421 -59.48 13.96 0.20
N GLN A 422 -60.24 13.13 -0.50
CA GLN A 422 -61.46 13.55 -1.17
C GLN A 422 -62.48 14.05 -0.14
N ILE A 423 -63.28 15.03 -0.55
CA ILE A 423 -64.29 15.65 0.29
C ILE A 423 -65.63 15.62 -0.40
N GLU A 424 -66.66 15.26 0.35
CA GLU A 424 -68.04 15.38 -0.03
C GLU A 424 -68.67 16.59 0.67
N ILE A 425 -69.41 17.40 -0.09
CA ILE A 425 -70.12 18.60 0.38
C ILE A 425 -71.62 18.33 0.46
N PHE A 426 -72.26 18.84 1.51
CA PHE A 426 -73.70 18.68 1.74
C PHE A 426 -74.37 20.01 2.05
N LYS A 427 -75.63 20.16 1.63
CA LYS A 427 -76.53 21.25 2.03
C LYS A 427 -77.88 20.67 2.40
N ASP A 428 -78.40 21.06 3.56
CA ASP A 428 -79.70 20.59 4.06
C ASP A 428 -79.85 19.05 4.11
N GLY A 429 -78.72 18.33 4.24
CA GLY A 429 -78.67 16.87 4.30
C GLY A 429 -78.45 16.18 2.94
N GLU A 430 -78.54 16.90 1.83
CA GLU A 430 -78.32 16.36 0.49
C GLU A 430 -76.86 16.54 0.03
N SER A 431 -76.31 15.50 -0.61
CA SER A 431 -74.97 15.54 -1.18
C SER A 431 -74.95 16.34 -2.48
N LEU A 432 -74.05 17.31 -2.57
CA LEU A 432 -73.86 18.17 -3.75
C LEU A 432 -72.66 17.76 -4.59
N GLY A 433 -71.98 16.67 -4.22
CA GLY A 433 -70.88 16.08 -4.99
C GLY A 433 -69.58 15.90 -4.22
N ILE A 434 -68.67 15.16 -4.83
CA ILE A 434 -67.35 14.80 -4.29
C ILE A 434 -66.26 15.57 -5.06
N PHE A 435 -65.34 16.15 -4.31
CA PHE A 435 -64.22 16.92 -4.82
C PHE A 435 -62.91 16.27 -4.41
N GLU A 436 -61.88 16.47 -5.23
CA GLU A 436 -60.57 15.85 -5.03
C GLU A 436 -59.89 16.30 -3.74
N SER A 437 -60.14 17.53 -3.25
CA SER A 437 -59.58 18.03 -1.99
C SER A 437 -60.32 19.26 -1.43
N CYS A 438 -60.05 19.63 -0.17
CA CYS A 438 -60.50 20.92 0.41
C CYS A 438 -60.13 22.12 -0.46
N ALA A 439 -58.92 22.12 -1.02
CA ALA A 439 -58.39 23.23 -1.80
C ALA A 439 -59.11 23.34 -3.15
N GLU A 440 -59.39 22.21 -3.78
CA GLU A 440 -60.09 22.18 -5.05
C GLU A 440 -61.56 22.60 -4.89
N LEU A 441 -62.23 22.11 -3.85
CA LEU A 441 -63.57 22.58 -3.49
C LEU A 441 -63.57 24.09 -3.24
N SER A 442 -62.62 24.61 -2.47
CA SER A 442 -62.48 26.04 -2.20
C SER A 442 -62.27 26.88 -3.46
N ARG A 443 -61.52 26.35 -4.45
CA ARG A 443 -61.26 27.01 -5.73
C ARG A 443 -62.52 27.10 -6.60
N GLN A 444 -63.32 26.04 -6.63
CA GLN A 444 -64.51 25.97 -7.48
C GLN A 444 -65.77 26.55 -6.82
N SER A 445 -65.79 26.70 -5.49
CA SER A 445 -67.04 26.93 -4.75
C SER A 445 -67.79 28.19 -5.15
N GLU A 446 -67.08 29.26 -5.50
CA GLU A 446 -67.69 30.53 -5.90
C GLU A 446 -68.42 30.42 -7.24
N LYS A 447 -67.87 29.63 -8.17
CA LYS A 447 -68.48 29.35 -9.47
C LYS A 447 -69.63 28.34 -9.38
N VAL A 448 -69.46 27.29 -8.58
CA VAL A 448 -70.40 26.15 -8.52
C VAL A 448 -71.54 26.40 -7.53
N PHE A 449 -71.25 27.02 -6.38
CA PHE A 449 -72.22 27.21 -5.29
C PHE A 449 -72.54 28.68 -5.02
N GLY A 450 -72.00 29.61 -5.81
CA GLY A 450 -72.21 31.05 -5.64
C GLY A 450 -71.59 31.63 -4.35
N VAL A 451 -70.82 30.83 -3.60
CA VAL A 451 -70.23 31.25 -2.33
C VAL A 451 -68.76 30.85 -2.24
N LYS A 452 -67.93 31.77 -1.75
CA LYS A 452 -66.52 31.48 -1.48
C LYS A 452 -66.36 30.68 -0.19
N LEU A 453 -66.04 29.40 -0.30
CA LEU A 453 -65.74 28.50 0.80
C LEU A 453 -64.23 28.47 1.03
N LEU A 454 -63.77 28.63 2.28
CA LEU A 454 -62.34 28.64 2.59
C LEU A 454 -61.90 27.21 2.94
N SER A 455 -60.81 26.73 2.32
CA SER A 455 -60.26 25.39 2.56
C SER A 455 -59.99 25.10 4.04
N SER A 456 -59.56 26.09 4.81
CA SER A 456 -59.35 26.00 6.26
C SER A 456 -60.64 25.72 7.04
N ASN A 457 -61.75 26.41 6.69
CA ASN A 457 -63.03 26.21 7.34
C ASN A 457 -63.69 24.89 6.91
N ILE A 458 -63.55 24.50 5.63
CA ILE A 458 -63.97 23.18 5.13
C ILE A 458 -63.32 22.06 5.97
N SER A 459 -62.00 22.13 6.15
CA SER A 459 -61.25 21.16 6.97
C SER A 459 -61.69 21.18 8.44
N ARG A 460 -61.96 22.35 9.01
CA ARG A 460 -62.46 22.45 10.40
C ARG A 460 -63.83 21.79 10.58
N VAL A 461 -64.71 21.89 9.58
CA VAL A 461 -66.01 21.19 9.61
C VAL A 461 -65.82 19.68 9.51
N CYS A 462 -65.00 19.20 8.58
CA CYS A 462 -64.71 17.77 8.44
C CYS A 462 -64.13 17.15 9.73
N ASN A 463 -63.37 17.92 10.50
CA ASN A 463 -62.77 17.50 11.77
C ASN A 463 -63.67 17.79 13.00
N GLY A 464 -64.93 18.17 12.81
CA GLY A 464 -65.88 18.43 13.90
C GLY A 464 -65.61 19.71 14.72
N LYS A 465 -64.62 20.53 14.32
CA LYS A 465 -64.25 21.78 15.01
C LYS A 465 -65.17 22.96 14.65
N LEU A 466 -65.98 22.82 13.61
CA LEU A 466 -66.97 23.80 13.18
C LEU A 466 -68.22 23.03 12.73
N LYS A 467 -69.42 23.48 13.10
CA LYS A 467 -70.66 22.75 12.74
C LYS A 467 -70.97 22.83 11.24
N GLN A 468 -70.83 24.03 10.66
CA GLN A 468 -71.07 24.30 9.24
C GLN A 468 -70.24 25.50 8.78
N HIS A 469 -69.97 25.61 7.49
CA HIS A 469 -69.36 26.80 6.88
C HIS A 469 -70.28 27.35 5.79
N LYS A 470 -70.80 28.57 6.00
CA LYS A 470 -71.72 29.25 5.08
C LYS A 470 -72.95 28.42 4.67
N GLY A 471 -73.50 27.64 5.61
CA GLY A 471 -74.68 26.79 5.38
C GLY A 471 -74.39 25.43 4.75
N PHE A 472 -73.11 25.07 4.57
CA PHE A 472 -72.70 23.77 4.05
C PHE A 472 -71.99 22.94 5.13
N THR A 473 -72.14 21.62 5.05
CA THR A 473 -71.38 20.65 5.85
C THR A 473 -70.49 19.79 4.94
N PHE A 474 -69.45 19.18 5.50
CA PHE A 474 -68.41 18.49 4.72
C PHE A 474 -67.95 17.23 5.44
N LYS A 475 -67.64 16.17 4.68
CA LYS A 475 -67.05 14.94 5.21
C LYS A 475 -65.88 14.50 4.33
N TYR A 476 -64.83 13.96 4.96
CA TYR A 476 -63.78 13.26 4.22
C TYR A 476 -64.32 11.92 3.72
N VAL A 477 -64.10 11.62 2.45
CA VAL A 477 -64.41 10.31 1.88
C VAL A 477 -63.35 9.31 2.35
N GLU A 478 -63.78 8.24 3.01
CA GLU A 478 -62.87 7.17 3.44
C GLU A 478 -62.42 6.34 2.23
N ASN A 479 -61.22 6.62 1.72
CA ASN A 479 -60.56 5.73 0.78
C ASN A 479 -59.87 4.61 1.56
N LYS A 480 -60.50 3.43 1.61
CA LYS A 480 -59.96 2.22 2.27
C LYS A 480 -58.69 1.66 1.61
N ASP A 481 -58.34 2.10 0.41
CA ASP A 481 -57.25 1.50 -0.39
C ASP A 481 -55.88 2.22 -0.28
N LYS A 482 -55.76 3.29 0.51
CA LYS A 482 -54.50 4.09 0.58
C LYS A 482 -53.53 3.70 1.72
N TYR A 483 -53.82 2.65 2.48
CA TYR A 483 -53.03 2.24 3.66
C TYR A 483 -52.24 0.94 3.47
N VAL A 484 -51.80 0.65 2.25
CA VAL A 484 -50.82 -0.43 2.01
C VAL A 484 -49.68 0.10 1.16
N ALA A 485 -48.62 0.57 1.84
CA ALA A 485 -47.22 0.54 1.41
C ALA A 485 -46.34 1.02 2.57
#